data_AF-A0A3D4BGP3-F1
#
_entry.id   AF-A0A3D4BGP3-F1
#
_cell.length_a   1.000
_cell.length_b   1.000
_cell.length_c   1.000
_cell.angle_alpha   90.00
_cell.angle_beta   90.00
_cell.angle_gamma   90.00
#
_symmetry.space_group_name_H-M   'P 1'
#
loop_
_entity.id
_entity.type
_entity.pdbx_description
1 polymer ?
#
loop_
_entity_poly.entity_id
_entity_poly.type
_entity_poly.pdbx_seq_one_letter_code
_entity_poly.pdbx_strand_id
1 'polypeptide(L)' 'MQDHDGKRPQAFGIFENNRLILLYTYECDLGDGWEDAEVNNDPREVREKALKMGANILSYIFNN' A
#
# COMPACT_ATOMS: atom_id res chain seq x y z
N MET A 1 15.95 2.01 2.74
CA MET A 1 16.43 3.05 1.82
C MET A 1 15.74 2.81 0.49
N GLN A 2 14.48 3.24 0.40
CA GLN A 2 13.71 3.18 -0.83
C GLN A 2 14.02 4.47 -1.58
N ASP A 3 14.76 4.37 -2.68
CA ASP A 3 14.96 5.49 -3.59
C ASP A 3 13.61 5.75 -4.27
N HIS A 4 12.87 6.73 -3.77
CA HIS A 4 11.70 7.25 -4.46
C HIS A 4 12.24 8.22 -5.52
N ASP A 5 12.25 7.81 -6.80
CA ASP A 5 12.59 8.65 -7.95
C ASP A 5 11.57 9.80 -8.16
N GLY A 6 10.65 10.03 -7.22
CA GLY A 6 9.57 11.01 -7.32
C GLY A 6 8.56 10.67 -8.41
N LYS A 7 8.53 9.40 -8.86
CA LYS A 7 7.60 8.93 -9.87
C LYS A 7 6.23 8.70 -9.23
N ARG A 8 5.19 8.67 -10.07
CA ARG A 8 3.82 8.43 -9.59
C ARG A 8 3.75 7.06 -8.90
N PRO A 9 3.10 6.94 -7.73
CA PRO A 9 2.96 5.67 -7.04
C PRO A 9 2.18 4.68 -7.92
N GLN A 10 2.70 3.45 -8.03
CA GLN A 10 2.12 2.39 -8.85
C GLN A 10 1.96 1.11 -8.02
N ALA A 11 0.91 0.35 -8.31
CA ALA A 11 0.69 -0.95 -7.71
C ALA A 11 0.48 -2.00 -8.81
N PHE A 12 1.20 -3.11 -8.69
CA PHE A 12 1.15 -4.24 -9.61
C PHE A 12 0.60 -5.45 -8.85
N GLY A 13 -0.37 -6.14 -9.46
CA GLY A 13 -1.00 -7.32 -8.88
C GLY A 13 -0.75 -8.56 -9.73
N ILE A 14 -0.38 -9.68 -9.11
CA ILE A 14 -0.41 -11.00 -9.74
C ILE A 14 -1.71 -11.69 -9.33
N PHE A 15 -2.46 -12.16 -10.31
CA PHE A 15 -3.72 -12.85 -10.12
C PHE A 15 -3.62 -14.31 -10.56
N GLU A 16 -4.16 -15.22 -9.75
CA GLU A 16 -4.34 -16.64 -10.09
C GLU A 16 -5.80 -17.00 -9.85
N ASN A 17 -6.48 -17.59 -10.86
CA ASN A 17 -7.91 -17.94 -10.78
C ASN A 17 -8.79 -16.78 -10.30
N ASN A 18 -8.59 -15.57 -10.85
CA ASN A 18 -9.28 -14.34 -10.45
C ASN A 18 -9.00 -13.85 -9.01
N ARG A 19 -8.09 -14.49 -8.28
CA ARG A 19 -7.69 -14.09 -6.93
C ARG A 19 -6.34 -13.39 -6.95
N LEU A 20 -6.25 -12.22 -6.31
CA LEU A 20 -4.97 -11.52 -6.11
C LEU A 20 -4.08 -12.31 -5.14
N ILE A 21 -2.91 -12.76 -5.59
CA ILE A 21 -1.97 -13.56 -4.79
C ILE A 21 -0.70 -12.79 -4.40
N LEU A 22 -0.33 -11.74 -5.14
CA LEU A 22 0.79 -10.87 -4.81
C LEU A 22 0.44 -9.43 -5.19
N LEU A 23 0.68 -8.50 -4.27
CA LEU A 23 0.64 -7.07 -4.52
C LEU A 23 2.05 -6.51 -4.34
N TYR A 24 2.57 -5.87 -5.38
CA TYR A 24 3.85 -5.16 -5.36
C TYR A 24 3.61 -3.67 -5.56
N THR A 25 3.99 -2.87 -4.58
CA THR A 25 3.93 -1.41 -4.68
C THR A 25 5.30 -0.87 -5.10
N TYR A 26 5.29 0.02 -6.09
CA TYR A 26 6.46 0.68 -6.63
C TYR A 26 6.33 2.18 -6.39
N GLU A 27 7.39 2.83 -5.92
CA GLU A 27 7.42 4.28 -5.59
C GLU A 27 6.42 4.67 -4.49
N CYS A 28 5.94 3.69 -3.71
CA CYS A 28 5.01 3.87 -2.61
C CYS A 28 5.30 2.83 -1.54
N ASP A 29 5.71 3.30 -0.37
CA ASP A 29 5.80 2.46 0.81
C ASP A 29 4.46 2.52 1.56
N LEU A 30 3.63 1.48 1.40
CA LEU A 30 2.42 1.34 2.21
C LEU A 30 2.76 0.91 3.63
N GLY A 31 3.93 0.31 3.85
CA GLY A 31 4.42 -0.11 5.15
C GLY A 31 4.58 1.10 6.07
N ASP A 32 5.15 2.18 5.58
CA ASP A 32 5.37 3.40 6.38
C ASP A 32 4.08 3.99 6.95
N GLY A 33 2.98 3.89 6.19
CA GLY A 33 1.66 4.32 6.63
C GLY A 33 0.95 3.35 7.58
N TRP A 34 1.35 2.08 7.61
CA TRP A 34 0.79 1.04 8.49
C TRP A 34 1.59 0.85 9.78
N GLU A 35 2.84 1.29 9.80
CA GLU A 35 3.69 1.29 10.98
C GLU A 35 3.29 2.40 11.97
N ASP A 36 3.85 2.29 13.19
CA ASP A 36 3.59 3.25 14.25
C ASP A 36 4.05 4.65 13.83
N ALA A 37 3.22 5.65 14.17
CA ALA A 37 3.45 7.05 13.79
C ALA A 37 4.83 7.58 14.23
N GLU A 38 5.36 7.02 15.32
CA GLU A 38 6.63 7.38 15.93
C GLU A 38 7.84 6.90 15.13
N VAL A 39 7.66 5.94 14.20
CA VAL A 39 8.75 5.36 13.38
C VAL A 39 9.05 6.24 12.16
N ASN A 40 8.02 6.67 11.42
CA ASN A 40 8.19 7.39 10.15
C ASN A 40 7.79 8.87 10.19
N ASN A 41 7.08 9.33 11.22
CA ASN A 41 6.69 10.73 11.40
C ASN A 41 5.90 11.33 10.20
N ASP A 42 5.23 10.47 9.44
CA ASP A 42 4.41 10.89 8.30
C ASP A 42 3.19 11.70 8.74
N PRO A 43 2.78 12.72 7.96
CA PRO A 43 1.55 13.44 8.21
C PRO A 43 0.37 12.47 8.29
N ARG A 44 -0.50 12.67 9.30
CA ARG A 44 -1.68 11.82 9.54
C ARG A 44 -2.52 11.56 8.28
N GLU A 45 -2.65 12.56 7.40
CA GLU A 45 -3.39 12.43 6.14
C GLU A 45 -2.78 11.41 5.17
N VAL A 46 -1.44 11.30 5.14
CA VAL A 46 -0.72 10.32 4.32
C VAL A 46 -0.94 8.91 4.89
N ARG A 47 -0.85 8.77 6.21
CA ARG A 47 -1.12 7.51 6.92
C ARG A 47 -2.55 7.02 6.73
N GLU A 48 -3.55 7.91 6.85
CA GLU A 48 -4.96 7.56 6.62
C GLU A 48 -5.21 7.09 5.19
N LYS A 49 -4.55 7.69 4.18
CA LYS A 49 -4.63 7.25 2.79
C LYS A 49 -4.03 5.85 2.60
N ALA A 50 -2.86 5.58 3.20
CA ALA A 50 -2.23 4.26 3.14
C ALA A 50 -3.07 3.17 3.83
N LEU A 51 -3.63 3.46 5.01
CA LEU A 51 -4.51 2.54 5.74
C LEU A 51 -5.79 2.25 4.95
N LYS A 52 -6.42 3.28 4.38
CA LYS A 52 -7.63 3.11 3.55
C LYS A 52 -7.36 2.28 2.31
N MET A 53 -6.20 2.46 1.68
CA MET A 53 -5.79 1.64 0.54
C MET A 53 -5.64 0.17 0.94
N GLY A 54 -4.97 -0.11 2.06
CA GLY A 54 -4.85 -1.46 2.62
C GLY A 54 -6.20 -2.11 2.93
N ALA A 55 -7.08 -1.39 3.62
CA ALA A 55 -8.42 -1.87 3.94
C ALA A 55 -9.25 -2.19 2.68
N ASN A 56 -9.14 -1.38 1.63
CA ASN A 56 -9.81 -1.62 0.36
C ASN A 56 -9.28 -2.89 -0.33
N ILE A 57 -7.96 -3.12 -0.30
CA ILE A 57 -7.33 -4.33 -0.87
C ILE A 57 -7.83 -5.58 -0.12
N LEU A 58 -7.82 -5.54 1.21
CA LEU A 58 -8.33 -6.65 2.03
C LEU A 58 -9.82 -6.90 1.76
N SER A 59 -10.62 -5.83 1.72
CA SER A 59 -12.04 -5.91 1.38
C SER A 59 -12.27 -6.54 0.01
N TYR A 60 -11.46 -6.21 -0.99
CA TYR A 60 -11.53 -6.82 -2.32
C TYR A 60 -11.22 -8.33 -2.29
N ILE A 61 -10.21 -8.75 -1.51
CA ILE A 61 -9.80 -10.15 -1.38
C ILE A 61 -10.83 -10.99 -0.63
N PHE A 62 -11.54 -10.41 0.35
CA PHE A 62 -12.52 -11.16 1.16
C PHE A 62 -13.94 -11.13 0.59
N ASN A 63 -14.26 -10.18 -0.30
CA ASN A 63 -15.60 -10.03 -0.88
C ASN A 63 -15.71 -10.47 -2.35
N ASN A 64 -14.62 -10.91 -2.99
CA ASN A 64 -14.62 -11.58 -4.31
C ASN A 64 -14.03 -12.99 -4.19
#